data_AF-A0A7S4M5H4-F1
#
_entry.id   AF-A0A7S4M5H4-F1
#
_cell.length_a   1.000
_cell.length_b   1.000
_cell.length_c   1.000
_cell.angle_alpha   90.00
_cell.angle_beta   90.00
_cell.angle_gamma   90.00
#
_symmetry.space_group_name_H-M   'P 1'
#
loop_
_entity.id
_entity.type
_entity.pdbx_description
1 polymer ?
#
loop_
_entity_poly.entity_id
_entity_poly.type
_entity_poly.pdbx_seq_one_letter_code
_entity_poly.pdbx_strand_id
1 'polypeptide(L)'
;NESDFLSIVQVPSSNTGTASGVFVSLIDASGSMGGFWKYVAKLYNEYAPKENAHTVTFSGSPSICKSNMLSENIRKHGGGLTNIPAAFQQLDKILSSVSQETAVTVLFVSDGQDNNLKTLQQRLSNLKGHQGRRVTFLCLGIQSAFPTYLSMTLRELYHNTQSSIPALFLIEYFTEAALRNKFEAMKEFFLQRKKIEVSPPVKEFPWSFEPSDKLYEGTFVFISSNDFEGTELTLGGEKINLLEHPPTIDLVLDVFRSYVQEMQMLSLTKSDLLVEQAGEALRAMIELIDHFKETKGIDLLKEFKLIGTLETEEVQEEVEHLMKLDFEQRVEFNKLRHNQFRVKGYYDNIELLAKGLGVQQLSEWEAAKRIGIGTITGNYHQRALNLHGLTVDAFKILRNEFLETYQNSPLSNTPSEQEESVITLENQKDVLLDPGFDKGLSSCDSQFDLVETFPVVGLALQVKRPPGLDVDPWLIDVRSIAKHNKQMDSFSLLKSDFRMVLSTGSGETEVINAVLPLFTLKDGDMQPLLSHGIFNLLMTFVVQRN
;
A
#
# COMPACT_ATOMS: atom_id res chain seq x y z
N ASN A 1 -5.29 39.60 10.82
CA ASN A 1 -4.73 38.23 10.93
C ASN A 1 -5.15 37.50 9.68
N GLU A 2 -4.44 37.75 8.57
CA GLU A 2 -4.49 36.80 7.46
C GLU A 2 -3.93 35.50 8.03
N SER A 3 -4.78 34.49 8.11
CA SER A 3 -4.46 33.20 8.70
C SER A 3 -3.35 32.56 7.88
N ASP A 4 -2.26 32.15 8.54
CA ASP A 4 -1.31 31.22 7.93
C ASP A 4 -2.09 30.03 7.37
N PHE A 5 -1.93 29.78 6.07
CA PHE A 5 -2.63 28.71 5.38
C PHE A 5 -1.60 27.82 4.70
N LEU A 6 -1.96 26.55 4.62
CA LEU A 6 -1.20 25.54 3.92
C LEU A 6 -2.22 24.74 3.12
N SER A 7 -1.97 24.60 1.82
CA SER A 7 -2.88 23.92 0.89
C SER A 7 -2.10 22.96 0.01
N ILE A 8 -2.67 21.78 -0.20
CA ILE A 8 -2.20 20.80 -1.19
C ILE A 8 -3.27 20.70 -2.26
N VAL A 9 -2.95 21.11 -3.48
CA VAL A 9 -3.87 21.06 -4.62
C VAL A 9 -3.34 20.06 -5.63
N GLN A 10 -4.20 19.12 -6.03
CA GLN A 10 -3.89 18.25 -7.16
C GLN A 10 -4.27 18.95 -8.46
N VAL A 11 -3.34 19.01 -9.40
CA VAL A 11 -3.60 19.55 -10.73
C VAL A 11 -4.72 18.75 -11.40
N PRO A 12 -5.81 19.36 -11.87
CA PRO A 12 -6.94 18.62 -12.43
C PRO A 12 -6.50 17.81 -13.64
N SER A 13 -6.98 16.57 -13.73
CA SER A 13 -6.79 15.74 -14.92
C SER A 13 -7.98 15.95 -15.85
N SER A 14 -7.74 16.57 -17.01
CA SER A 14 -8.72 16.49 -18.07
C SER A 14 -8.70 15.03 -18.55
N ASN A 15 -9.77 14.26 -18.32
CA ASN A 15 -9.90 12.87 -18.80
C ASN A 15 -9.85 12.75 -20.34
N THR A 16 -9.41 13.80 -21.04
CA THR A 16 -9.20 13.91 -22.49
C THR A 16 -7.78 13.50 -22.90
N GLY A 17 -7.15 12.60 -22.13
CA GLY A 17 -5.87 12.00 -22.49
C GLY A 17 -5.92 11.50 -23.93
N THR A 18 -5.12 12.10 -24.81
CA THR A 18 -5.07 11.68 -26.21
C THR A 18 -4.33 10.35 -26.26
N ALA A 19 -4.99 9.30 -26.76
CA ALA A 19 -4.40 7.96 -26.98
C ALA A 19 -3.23 7.93 -28.01
N SER A 20 -2.66 9.08 -28.35
CA SER A 20 -1.64 9.25 -29.38
C SER A 20 -0.21 8.94 -28.90
N GLY A 21 -0.06 8.30 -27.73
CA GLY A 21 1.24 7.83 -27.25
C GLY A 21 1.59 6.44 -27.80
N VAL A 22 2.87 6.07 -27.68
CA VAL A 22 3.33 4.70 -27.98
C VAL A 22 3.48 3.94 -26.66
N PHE A 23 2.96 2.72 -26.59
CA PHE A 23 3.08 1.85 -25.42
C PHE A 23 4.10 0.74 -25.67
N VAL A 24 5.19 0.68 -24.93
CA VAL A 24 6.20 -0.38 -25.08
C VAL A 24 6.20 -1.25 -23.84
N SER A 25 6.13 -2.57 -24.01
CA SER A 25 6.20 -3.51 -22.90
C SER A 25 7.42 -4.40 -23.02
N LEU A 26 8.17 -4.54 -21.94
CA LEU A 26 9.30 -5.44 -21.81
C LEU A 26 8.94 -6.49 -20.75
N ILE A 27 8.59 -7.70 -21.19
CA ILE A 27 8.05 -8.75 -20.32
C ILE A 27 9.02 -9.92 -20.22
N ASP A 28 9.44 -10.22 -18.99
CA ASP A 28 10.34 -11.32 -18.71
C ASP A 28 9.67 -12.68 -18.94
N ALA A 29 10.22 -13.46 -19.86
CA ALA A 29 9.81 -14.81 -20.23
C ALA A 29 10.90 -15.84 -19.89
N SER A 30 11.73 -15.57 -18.88
CA SER A 30 12.72 -16.50 -18.35
C SER A 30 12.10 -17.71 -17.65
N GLY A 31 12.94 -18.70 -17.31
CA GLY A 31 12.49 -19.91 -16.64
C GLY A 31 11.91 -19.66 -15.25
N SER A 32 12.44 -18.68 -14.51
CA SER A 32 12.01 -18.32 -13.15
C SER A 32 10.60 -17.71 -13.14
N MET A 33 10.23 -17.02 -14.23
CA MET A 33 8.87 -16.53 -14.45
C MET A 33 7.83 -17.63 -14.70
N GLY A 34 8.24 -18.90 -14.86
CA GLY A 34 7.37 -20.01 -15.24
C GLY A 34 6.16 -20.22 -14.33
N GLY A 35 6.32 -20.03 -13.02
CA GLY A 35 5.23 -20.15 -12.04
C GLY A 35 4.20 -19.01 -12.10
N PHE A 36 4.62 -17.85 -12.63
CA PHE A 36 3.85 -16.60 -12.62
C PHE A 36 3.24 -16.28 -13.99
N TRP A 37 3.89 -16.78 -15.05
CA TRP A 37 3.67 -16.37 -16.43
C TRP A 37 2.23 -16.46 -16.90
N LYS A 38 1.51 -17.52 -16.52
CA LYS A 38 0.09 -17.69 -16.91
C LYS A 38 -0.74 -16.47 -16.52
N TYR A 39 -0.58 -16.02 -15.28
CA TYR A 39 -1.32 -14.88 -14.73
C TYR A 39 -0.81 -13.54 -15.28
N VAL A 40 0.52 -13.40 -15.45
CA VAL A 40 1.12 -12.23 -16.10
C VAL A 40 0.59 -12.06 -17.52
N ALA A 41 0.59 -13.14 -18.32
CA ALA A 41 0.07 -13.12 -19.68
C ALA A 41 -1.43 -12.77 -19.73
N LYS A 42 -2.23 -13.38 -18.84
CA LYS A 42 -3.67 -13.12 -18.75
C LYS A 42 -3.96 -11.66 -18.43
N LEU A 43 -3.39 -11.13 -17.34
CA LEU A 43 -3.64 -9.75 -16.89
C LEU A 43 -3.02 -8.72 -17.83
N TYR A 44 -1.83 -8.99 -18.38
CA TYR A 44 -1.26 -8.12 -19.41
C TYR A 44 -2.21 -7.95 -20.60
N ASN A 45 -2.77 -9.05 -21.13
CA ASN A 45 -3.70 -9.00 -22.25
C ASN A 45 -5.03 -8.32 -21.94
N GLU A 46 -5.42 -8.28 -20.66
CA GLU A 46 -6.62 -7.65 -20.14
C GLU A 46 -6.45 -6.13 -19.97
N TYR A 47 -5.32 -5.68 -19.41
CA TYR A 47 -5.11 -4.27 -19.01
C TYR A 47 -4.23 -3.46 -19.96
N ALA A 48 -3.27 -4.07 -20.67
CA ALA A 48 -2.33 -3.32 -21.50
C ALA A 48 -2.98 -2.76 -22.78
N PRO A 49 -2.65 -1.52 -23.19
CA PRO A 49 -3.06 -0.97 -24.47
C PRO A 49 -2.57 -1.83 -25.64
N LYS A 50 -3.45 -2.03 -26.65
CA LYS A 50 -3.14 -2.83 -27.85
C LYS A 50 -2.82 -1.97 -29.07
N GLU A 51 -3.38 -0.77 -29.11
CA GLU A 51 -3.14 0.21 -30.17
C GLU A 51 -1.83 0.96 -29.93
N ASN A 52 -1.08 1.24 -31.00
CA ASN A 52 0.24 1.88 -30.94
C ASN A 52 1.20 1.24 -29.93
N ALA A 53 1.10 -0.09 -29.79
CA ALA A 53 1.85 -0.85 -28.81
C ALA A 53 3.00 -1.66 -29.44
N HIS A 54 4.05 -1.87 -28.66
CA HIS A 54 5.14 -2.80 -28.95
C HIS A 54 5.37 -3.71 -27.75
N THR A 55 4.95 -4.96 -27.85
CA THR A 55 5.24 -5.97 -26.82
C THR A 55 6.53 -6.71 -27.16
N VAL A 56 7.49 -6.67 -26.25
CA VAL A 56 8.74 -7.41 -26.33
C VAL A 56 8.79 -8.39 -25.16
N THR A 57 8.96 -9.67 -25.46
CA THR A 57 9.31 -10.66 -24.44
C THR A 57 10.80 -10.90 -24.44
N PHE A 58 11.40 -11.18 -23.30
CA PHE A 58 12.83 -11.46 -23.24
C PHE A 58 13.15 -12.65 -22.34
N SER A 59 14.19 -13.38 -22.73
CA SER A 59 14.81 -14.43 -21.91
C SER A 59 16.33 -14.33 -22.17
N GLY A 60 16.94 -15.30 -22.86
CA GLY A 60 18.32 -15.16 -23.34
C GLY A 60 18.47 -14.08 -24.42
N SER A 61 17.41 -13.83 -25.19
CA SER A 61 17.31 -12.80 -26.22
C SER A 61 15.92 -12.17 -26.25
N PRO A 62 15.78 -10.88 -26.62
CA PRO A 62 14.49 -10.25 -26.80
C PRO A 62 13.79 -10.70 -28.10
N SER A 63 12.47 -10.77 -28.07
CA SER A 63 11.60 -11.11 -29.20
C SER A 63 10.40 -10.18 -29.22
N ILE A 64 10.06 -9.63 -30.39
CA ILE A 64 8.88 -8.78 -30.56
C ILE A 64 7.65 -9.66 -30.81
N CYS A 65 6.61 -9.50 -29.99
CA CYS A 65 5.33 -10.18 -30.18
C CYS A 65 4.50 -9.41 -31.22
N LYS A 66 4.39 -9.95 -32.44
CA LYS A 66 3.67 -9.30 -33.56
C LYS A 66 2.21 -8.96 -33.27
N SER A 67 1.55 -9.73 -32.41
CA SER A 67 0.15 -9.54 -32.02
C SER A 67 -0.03 -8.52 -30.89
N ASN A 68 1.07 -8.05 -30.26
CA ASN A 68 1.03 -7.35 -28.97
C ASN A 68 0.23 -8.09 -27.87
N MET A 69 0.14 -9.41 -27.99
CA MET A 69 -0.56 -10.27 -27.04
C MET A 69 0.34 -11.42 -26.60
N LEU A 70 0.28 -11.73 -25.32
CA LEU A 70 0.99 -12.84 -24.71
C LEU A 70 0.14 -14.11 -24.76
N SER A 71 0.79 -15.26 -24.78
CA SER A 71 0.16 -16.58 -24.67
C SER A 71 0.49 -17.12 -23.29
N GLU A 72 -0.48 -17.73 -22.62
CA GLU A 72 -0.27 -18.36 -21.30
C GLU A 72 0.80 -19.46 -21.31
N ASN A 73 1.17 -20.00 -22.48
CA ASN A 73 2.33 -20.87 -22.62
C ASN A 73 3.61 -20.05 -22.83
N ILE A 74 4.46 -19.98 -21.78
CA ILE A 74 5.74 -19.25 -21.77
C ILE A 74 6.70 -19.69 -22.87
N ARG A 75 6.66 -20.97 -23.27
CA ARG A 75 7.57 -21.52 -24.30
C ARG A 75 7.38 -20.89 -25.68
N LYS A 76 6.26 -20.19 -25.91
CA LYS A 76 6.03 -19.42 -27.15
C LYS A 76 6.74 -18.05 -27.16
N HIS A 77 7.20 -17.60 -26.00
CA HIS A 77 7.76 -16.26 -25.77
C HIS A 77 9.21 -16.29 -25.28
N GLY A 78 9.70 -17.47 -24.90
CA GLY A 78 11.01 -17.67 -24.31
C GLY A 78 11.07 -19.01 -23.55
N GLY A 79 11.60 -18.96 -22.34
CA GLY A 79 11.89 -20.12 -21.49
C GLY A 79 13.39 -20.39 -21.47
N GLY A 80 14.06 -19.93 -20.40
CA GLY A 80 15.51 -20.10 -20.25
C GLY A 80 16.14 -19.04 -19.38
N LEU A 81 17.33 -18.61 -19.77
CA LEU A 81 18.12 -17.57 -19.12
C LEU A 81 17.43 -16.19 -19.15
N THR A 82 18.00 -15.21 -18.46
CA THR A 82 17.50 -13.82 -18.44
C THR A 82 18.59 -12.82 -18.82
N ASN A 83 18.30 -11.95 -19.80
CA ASN A 83 19.23 -10.94 -20.29
C ASN A 83 18.55 -9.57 -20.38
N ILE A 84 18.52 -8.88 -19.25
CA ILE A 84 17.83 -7.59 -19.10
C ILE A 84 18.44 -6.52 -20.01
N PRO A 85 19.78 -6.36 -20.10
CA PRO A 85 20.37 -5.34 -20.98
C PRO A 85 19.99 -5.51 -22.46
N ALA A 86 19.85 -6.74 -22.96
CA ALA A 86 19.44 -6.97 -24.34
C ALA A 86 17.99 -6.52 -24.59
N ALA A 87 17.10 -6.70 -23.61
CA ALA A 87 15.73 -6.19 -23.69
C ALA A 87 15.71 -4.66 -23.80
N PHE A 88 16.53 -3.97 -23.01
CA PHE A 88 16.63 -2.51 -23.05
C PHE A 88 17.34 -1.97 -24.29
N GLN A 89 18.31 -2.70 -24.85
CA GLN A 89 18.84 -2.38 -26.17
C GLN A 89 17.77 -2.49 -27.28
N GLN A 90 16.82 -3.42 -27.13
CA GLN A 90 15.68 -3.51 -28.04
C GLN A 90 14.70 -2.34 -27.82
N LEU A 91 14.49 -1.91 -26.57
CA LEU A 91 13.75 -0.68 -26.27
C LEU A 91 14.40 0.54 -26.94
N ASP A 92 15.72 0.72 -26.84
CA ASP A 92 16.44 1.84 -27.47
C ASP A 92 16.23 1.88 -29.00
N LYS A 93 16.15 0.70 -29.64
CA LYS A 93 15.84 0.60 -31.08
C LYS A 93 14.40 1.03 -31.38
N ILE A 94 13.43 0.60 -30.56
CA ILE A 94 12.02 1.02 -30.69
C ILE A 94 11.92 2.53 -30.49
N LEU A 95 12.50 3.06 -29.42
CA LEU A 95 12.56 4.48 -29.14
C LEU A 95 13.20 5.27 -30.29
N SER A 96 14.27 4.76 -30.90
CA SER A 96 14.90 5.43 -32.06
C SER A 96 13.98 5.48 -33.30
N SER A 97 12.97 4.60 -33.39
CA SER A 97 12.00 4.57 -34.50
C SER A 97 10.76 5.44 -34.27
N VAL A 98 10.50 5.85 -33.02
CA VAL A 98 9.38 6.71 -32.64
C VAL A 98 9.79 8.20 -32.75
N SER A 99 8.88 9.09 -33.15
CA SER A 99 9.17 10.54 -33.19
C SER A 99 9.58 11.06 -31.79
N GLN A 100 10.46 12.05 -31.73
CA GLN A 100 10.87 12.70 -30.47
C GLN A 100 9.70 13.43 -29.77
N GLU A 101 8.70 13.89 -30.54
CA GLU A 101 7.53 14.60 -30.00
C GLU A 101 6.48 13.64 -29.40
N THR A 102 6.48 12.38 -29.84
CA THR A 102 5.56 11.34 -29.38
C THR A 102 5.94 10.88 -27.99
N ALA A 103 5.01 10.99 -27.05
CA ALA A 103 5.19 10.47 -25.70
C ALA A 103 5.15 8.93 -25.69
N VAL A 104 5.96 8.32 -24.82
CA VAL A 104 6.10 6.86 -24.73
C VAL A 104 5.83 6.41 -23.30
N THR A 105 4.99 5.40 -23.12
CA THR A 105 4.88 4.68 -21.85
C THR A 105 5.61 3.35 -21.98
N VAL A 106 6.52 3.05 -21.05
CA VAL A 106 7.25 1.78 -20.97
C VAL A 106 6.76 1.02 -19.75
N LEU A 107 6.33 -0.23 -19.93
CA LEU A 107 6.04 -1.17 -18.86
C LEU A 107 7.09 -2.27 -18.84
N PHE A 108 7.88 -2.35 -17.78
CA PHE A 108 8.84 -3.42 -17.53
C PHE A 108 8.28 -4.39 -16.48
N VAL A 109 8.25 -5.68 -16.78
CA VAL A 109 7.77 -6.74 -15.86
C VAL A 109 8.84 -7.83 -15.74
N SER A 110 9.34 -8.08 -14.54
CA SER A 110 10.37 -9.11 -14.29
C SER A 110 10.40 -9.52 -12.81
N ASP A 111 10.93 -10.71 -12.53
CA ASP A 111 11.30 -11.13 -11.18
C ASP A 111 12.75 -10.73 -10.81
N GLY A 112 13.46 -10.12 -11.75
CA GLY A 112 14.73 -9.46 -11.50
C GLY A 112 15.96 -10.37 -11.50
N GLN A 113 15.80 -11.66 -11.79
CA GLN A 113 16.94 -12.57 -11.92
C GLN A 113 17.66 -12.29 -13.24
N ASP A 114 18.89 -11.74 -13.20
CA ASP A 114 19.77 -11.66 -14.38
C ASP A 114 20.92 -12.65 -14.26
N ASN A 115 21.36 -13.21 -15.39
CA ASN A 115 22.44 -14.20 -15.42
C ASN A 115 23.77 -13.68 -14.83
N ASN A 116 23.97 -12.36 -14.76
CA ASN A 116 25.21 -11.77 -14.26
C ASN A 116 24.97 -10.42 -13.55
N LEU A 117 24.38 -10.51 -12.35
CA LEU A 117 24.10 -9.35 -11.48
C LEU A 117 25.34 -8.48 -11.23
N LYS A 118 26.54 -9.07 -11.08
CA LYS A 118 27.78 -8.34 -10.79
C LYS A 118 28.18 -7.34 -11.88
N THR A 119 27.81 -7.60 -13.14
CA THR A 119 28.14 -6.74 -14.28
C THR A 119 26.92 -5.96 -14.79
N LEU A 120 25.76 -6.14 -14.16
CA LEU A 120 24.50 -5.58 -14.65
C LEU A 120 24.56 -4.05 -14.71
N GLN A 121 25.02 -3.40 -13.63
CA GLN A 121 25.13 -1.94 -13.58
C GLN A 121 26.01 -1.36 -14.71
N GLN A 122 27.16 -1.98 -14.98
CA GLN A 122 28.05 -1.58 -16.08
C GLN A 122 27.43 -1.85 -17.46
N ARG A 123 26.62 -2.90 -17.61
CA ARG A 123 25.90 -3.16 -18.86
C ARG A 123 24.76 -2.16 -19.09
N LEU A 124 24.08 -1.74 -18.02
CA LEU A 124 23.01 -0.74 -18.06
C LEU A 124 23.54 0.66 -18.37
N SER A 125 24.76 1.02 -17.94
CA SER A 125 25.34 2.34 -18.22
C SER A 125 25.60 2.61 -19.72
N ASN A 126 25.55 1.57 -20.57
CA ASN A 126 25.70 1.72 -22.02
C ASN A 126 24.36 1.96 -22.75
N LEU A 127 23.25 1.98 -22.03
CA LEU A 127 21.93 2.25 -22.58
C LEU A 127 21.76 3.74 -22.90
N LYS A 128 20.94 4.05 -23.91
CA LYS A 128 20.77 5.43 -24.38
C LYS A 128 19.78 6.25 -23.55
N GLY A 129 18.92 5.59 -22.77
CA GLY A 129 17.91 6.24 -21.94
C GLY A 129 16.82 6.94 -22.75
N HIS A 130 16.21 7.98 -22.17
CA HIS A 130 15.08 8.69 -22.79
C HIS A 130 15.48 9.63 -23.95
N GLN A 131 16.75 10.04 -24.06
CA GLN A 131 17.28 10.89 -25.14
C GLN A 131 16.48 12.17 -25.41
N GLY A 132 15.98 12.83 -24.35
CA GLY A 132 15.14 14.03 -24.44
C GLY A 132 13.66 13.78 -24.76
N ARG A 133 13.26 12.55 -25.10
CA ARG A 133 11.85 12.19 -25.33
C ARG A 133 11.09 12.15 -24.02
N ARG A 134 9.79 12.45 -24.06
CA ARG A 134 8.86 12.21 -22.93
C ARG A 134 8.60 10.71 -22.77
N VAL A 135 9.12 10.13 -21.69
CA VAL A 135 9.01 8.71 -21.40
C VAL A 135 8.51 8.51 -19.97
N THR A 136 7.36 7.86 -19.86
CA THR A 136 6.80 7.34 -18.61
C THR A 136 7.29 5.91 -18.43
N PHE A 137 7.88 5.57 -17.28
CA PHE A 137 8.50 4.27 -17.06
C PHE A 137 7.85 3.64 -15.83
N LEU A 138 7.22 2.49 -16.05
CA LEU A 138 6.53 1.69 -15.06
C LEU A 138 7.30 0.39 -14.88
N CYS A 139 7.61 0.04 -13.65
CA CYS A 139 8.30 -1.21 -13.32
C CYS A 139 7.42 -2.05 -12.40
N LEU A 140 7.08 -3.27 -12.82
CA LEU A 140 6.40 -4.28 -12.02
C LEU A 140 7.41 -5.37 -11.64
N GLY A 141 7.84 -5.34 -10.38
CA GLY A 141 8.72 -6.37 -9.81
C GLY A 141 7.90 -7.51 -9.22
N ILE A 142 8.28 -8.74 -9.53
CA ILE A 142 7.63 -9.95 -9.02
C ILE A 142 8.56 -10.65 -8.01
N GLN A 143 8.02 -11.00 -6.84
CA GLN A 143 8.70 -11.52 -5.66
C GLN A 143 9.62 -10.52 -4.95
N SER A 144 9.89 -10.80 -3.67
CA SER A 144 10.81 -10.03 -2.82
C SER A 144 12.28 -10.07 -3.25
N ALA A 145 12.64 -10.97 -4.18
CA ALA A 145 14.00 -11.08 -4.72
C ALA A 145 14.29 -10.09 -5.87
N PHE A 146 13.29 -9.34 -6.33
CA PHE A 146 13.49 -8.34 -7.38
C PHE A 146 14.50 -7.27 -6.90
N PRO A 147 15.59 -7.02 -7.62
CA PRO A 147 16.62 -6.08 -7.21
C PRO A 147 16.12 -4.65 -7.38
N THR A 148 15.75 -3.98 -6.30
CA THR A 148 15.17 -2.63 -6.38
C THR A 148 16.09 -1.58 -7.01
N TYR A 149 17.42 -1.75 -6.87
CA TYR A 149 18.37 -0.87 -7.55
C TYR A 149 18.17 -0.89 -9.07
N LEU A 150 17.75 -2.03 -9.65
CA LEU A 150 17.51 -2.17 -11.08
C LEU A 150 16.36 -1.27 -11.52
N SER A 151 15.23 -1.30 -10.81
CA SER A 151 14.10 -0.41 -11.12
C SER A 151 14.48 1.06 -11.02
N MET A 152 15.28 1.42 -10.02
CA MET A 152 15.70 2.80 -9.82
C MET A 152 16.68 3.25 -10.92
N THR A 153 17.72 2.46 -11.25
CA THR A 153 18.65 2.79 -12.33
C THR A 153 17.94 2.91 -13.69
N LEU A 154 17.02 1.99 -14.00
CA LEU A 154 16.26 2.06 -15.24
C LEU A 154 15.31 3.26 -15.26
N ARG A 155 14.69 3.58 -14.12
CA ARG A 155 13.86 4.76 -13.99
C ARG A 155 14.67 6.03 -14.21
N GLU A 156 15.83 6.17 -13.60
CA GLU A 156 16.71 7.33 -13.80
C GLU A 156 17.09 7.51 -15.28
N LEU A 157 17.38 6.40 -15.98
CA LEU A 157 17.76 6.44 -17.40
C LEU A 157 16.60 6.77 -18.34
N TYR A 158 15.39 6.27 -18.05
CA TYR A 158 14.27 6.34 -18.99
C TYR A 158 13.11 7.24 -18.55
N HIS A 159 12.91 7.52 -17.27
CA HIS A 159 11.76 8.27 -16.80
C HIS A 159 12.04 9.77 -16.76
N ASN A 160 11.19 10.58 -17.40
CA ASN A 160 11.29 12.05 -17.32
C ASN A 160 9.92 12.76 -17.37
N THR A 161 8.89 12.06 -16.93
CA THR A 161 7.51 12.59 -16.86
C THR A 161 7.13 12.88 -15.40
N GLN A 162 5.97 12.41 -14.94
CA GLN A 162 5.47 12.67 -13.60
C GLN A 162 6.29 11.98 -12.52
N SER A 163 6.87 12.77 -11.64
CA SER A 163 7.60 12.28 -10.45
C SER A 163 6.71 11.47 -9.50
N SER A 164 5.41 11.74 -9.45
CA SER A 164 4.43 11.06 -8.58
C SER A 164 4.20 9.57 -8.90
N ILE A 165 4.63 9.11 -10.08
CA ILE A 165 4.51 7.71 -10.48
C ILE A 165 5.47 6.87 -9.64
N PRO A 166 5.04 5.80 -8.94
CA PRO A 166 5.94 4.96 -8.16
C PRO A 166 7.11 4.40 -9.00
N ALA A 167 8.30 4.36 -8.42
CA ALA A 167 9.47 3.81 -9.09
C ALA A 167 9.41 2.28 -9.29
N LEU A 168 8.68 1.59 -8.43
CA LEU A 168 8.48 0.15 -8.45
C LEU A 168 7.09 -0.22 -7.92
N PHE A 169 6.36 -1.00 -8.69
CA PHE A 169 5.19 -1.74 -8.26
C PHE A 169 5.67 -3.14 -7.87
N LEU A 170 5.90 -3.40 -6.58
CA LEU A 170 6.40 -4.68 -6.10
C LEU A 170 5.26 -5.62 -5.69
N ILE A 171 5.37 -6.90 -6.07
CA ILE A 171 4.53 -7.99 -5.58
C ILE A 171 5.42 -8.92 -4.76
N GLU A 172 5.45 -8.72 -3.45
CA GLU A 172 6.32 -9.51 -2.55
C GLU A 172 5.89 -10.99 -2.49
N TYR A 173 4.58 -11.22 -2.36
CA TYR A 173 3.96 -12.54 -2.32
C TYR A 173 3.04 -12.69 -3.53
N PHE A 174 3.39 -13.62 -4.41
CA PHE A 174 2.68 -13.75 -5.67
C PHE A 174 1.31 -14.42 -5.49
N THR A 175 0.25 -13.69 -5.82
CA THR A 175 -1.11 -14.21 -6.03
C THR A 175 -1.72 -13.56 -7.27
N GLU A 176 -2.71 -14.20 -7.91
CA GLU A 176 -3.42 -13.59 -9.05
C GLU A 176 -4.11 -12.27 -8.64
N ALA A 177 -4.67 -12.22 -7.43
CA ALA A 177 -5.30 -11.03 -6.87
C ALA A 177 -4.30 -9.88 -6.66
N ALA A 178 -3.13 -10.15 -6.05
CA ALA A 178 -2.09 -9.14 -5.87
C ALA A 178 -1.60 -8.59 -7.22
N LEU A 179 -1.41 -9.47 -8.21
CA LEU A 179 -1.02 -9.09 -9.56
C LEU A 179 -2.09 -8.22 -10.24
N ARG A 180 -3.37 -8.60 -10.13
CA ARG A 180 -4.51 -7.83 -10.66
C ARG A 180 -4.56 -6.44 -10.06
N ASN A 181 -4.48 -6.32 -8.73
CA ASN A 181 -4.51 -5.04 -8.03
C ASN A 181 -3.38 -4.10 -8.52
N LYS A 182 -2.17 -4.64 -8.79
CA LYS A 182 -1.07 -3.84 -9.35
C LYS A 182 -1.32 -3.42 -10.79
N PHE A 183 -1.89 -4.27 -11.64
CA PHE A 183 -2.27 -3.89 -13.00
C PHE A 183 -3.36 -2.83 -13.03
N GLU A 184 -4.35 -2.92 -12.13
CA GLU A 184 -5.39 -1.91 -11.96
C GLU A 184 -4.81 -0.57 -11.53
N ALA A 185 -3.95 -0.56 -10.51
CA ALA A 185 -3.24 0.64 -10.07
C ALA A 185 -2.36 1.24 -11.18
N MET A 186 -1.72 0.41 -12.03
CA MET A 186 -0.90 0.93 -13.12
C MET A 186 -1.70 1.53 -14.28
N LYS A 187 -2.98 1.16 -14.43
CA LYS A 187 -3.82 1.53 -15.58
C LYS A 187 -3.92 3.05 -15.74
N GLU A 188 -3.97 3.79 -14.64
CA GLU A 188 -4.05 5.26 -14.67
C GLU A 188 -2.80 5.93 -15.24
N PHE A 189 -1.65 5.24 -15.22
CA PHE A 189 -0.38 5.73 -15.75
C PHE A 189 -0.09 5.26 -17.18
N PHE A 190 -0.98 4.46 -17.78
CA PHE A 190 -0.87 4.12 -19.20
C PHE A 190 -1.23 5.31 -20.09
N LEU A 191 -2.05 6.22 -19.57
CA LEU A 191 -2.44 7.45 -20.26
C LEU A 191 -1.39 8.54 -20.06
N GLN A 192 -1.06 9.21 -21.17
CA GLN A 192 -0.13 10.32 -21.18
C GLN A 192 -0.83 11.58 -20.70
N ARG A 193 -0.30 12.17 -19.62
CA ARG A 193 -0.82 13.38 -19.00
C ARG A 193 -0.21 14.61 -19.65
N LYS A 194 -1.02 15.64 -19.90
CA LYS A 194 -0.57 16.88 -20.53
C LYS A 194 0.06 17.81 -19.48
N LYS A 195 0.87 18.75 -19.95
CA LYS A 195 1.23 19.91 -19.14
C LYS A 195 0.12 20.95 -19.27
N ILE A 196 -0.31 21.53 -18.16
CA ILE A 196 -1.24 22.65 -18.12
C ILE A 196 -0.53 23.89 -17.60
N GLU A 197 -1.01 25.07 -18.01
CA GLU A 197 -0.48 26.34 -17.53
C GLU A 197 -0.95 26.62 -16.10
N VAL A 198 -0.07 27.22 -15.30
CA VAL A 198 -0.29 27.53 -13.89
C VAL A 198 0.08 28.99 -13.64
N SER A 199 -0.83 29.73 -12.99
CA SER A 199 -0.63 31.14 -12.67
C SER A 199 -1.17 31.51 -11.27
N PRO A 200 -0.38 32.16 -10.40
CA PRO A 200 1.05 32.48 -10.60
C PRO A 200 1.92 31.19 -10.61
N PRO A 201 3.19 31.27 -11.04
CA PRO A 201 4.09 30.12 -11.01
C PRO A 201 4.19 29.52 -9.62
N VAL A 202 4.16 28.20 -9.53
CA VAL A 202 4.22 27.46 -8.26
C VAL A 202 5.29 26.39 -8.32
N LYS A 203 5.80 25.99 -7.16
CA LYS A 203 6.73 24.86 -7.08
C LYS A 203 5.95 23.57 -7.35
N GLU A 204 6.41 22.79 -8.32
CA GLU A 204 5.98 21.41 -8.52
C GLU A 204 6.35 20.63 -7.27
N PHE A 205 5.35 20.28 -6.48
CA PHE A 205 5.58 19.40 -5.36
C PHE A 205 5.92 18.01 -5.90
N PRO A 206 6.97 17.33 -5.38
CA PRO A 206 7.82 17.69 -4.23
C PRO A 206 9.17 18.39 -4.50
N TRP A 207 9.51 18.84 -5.73
CA TRP A 207 10.93 19.04 -6.11
C TRP A 207 11.32 20.31 -6.85
N SER A 208 10.41 21.06 -7.48
CA SER A 208 10.91 22.20 -8.27
C SER A 208 11.31 23.33 -7.33
N PHE A 209 12.62 23.46 -7.08
CA PHE A 209 13.21 24.61 -6.40
C PHE A 209 12.80 25.91 -7.11
N GLU A 210 12.69 25.82 -8.43
CA GLU A 210 12.19 26.89 -9.27
C GLU A 210 10.68 26.75 -9.46
N PRO A 211 9.90 27.79 -9.18
CA PRO A 211 8.49 27.84 -9.56
C PRO A 211 8.33 27.61 -11.07
N SER A 212 7.36 26.78 -11.45
CA SER A 212 7.02 26.53 -12.84
C SER A 212 5.65 27.11 -13.17
N ASP A 213 5.52 27.65 -14.38
CA ASP A 213 4.26 28.06 -14.99
C ASP A 213 3.57 26.90 -15.73
N LYS A 214 4.16 25.69 -15.75
CA LYS A 214 3.64 24.52 -16.47
C LYS A 214 3.84 23.21 -15.71
N LEU A 215 2.76 22.64 -15.22
CA LEU A 215 2.75 21.38 -14.46
C LEU A 215 2.04 20.26 -15.21
N TYR A 216 2.43 19.01 -14.96
CA TYR A 216 1.68 17.87 -15.48
C TYR A 216 0.34 17.70 -14.75
N GLU A 217 -0.68 17.21 -15.45
CA GLU A 217 -1.97 16.88 -14.82
C GLU A 217 -1.80 15.87 -13.68
N GLY A 218 -2.55 16.03 -12.60
CA GLY A 218 -2.50 15.21 -11.39
C GLY A 218 -1.17 15.21 -10.62
N THR A 219 -0.22 16.07 -10.98
CA THR A 219 0.85 16.51 -10.08
C THR A 219 0.24 17.23 -8.88
N PHE A 220 0.88 17.13 -7.71
CA PHE A 220 0.46 17.90 -6.53
C PHE A 220 1.21 19.23 -6.49
N VAL A 221 0.57 20.24 -5.93
CA VAL A 221 1.17 21.55 -5.66
C VAL A 221 1.01 21.82 -4.18
N PHE A 222 2.11 22.17 -3.53
CA PHE A 222 2.14 22.58 -2.13
C PHE A 222 2.29 24.09 -2.08
N ILE A 223 1.37 24.74 -1.37
CA ILE A 223 1.32 26.18 -1.27
C ILE A 223 1.19 26.56 0.21
N SER A 224 2.13 27.36 0.67
CA SER A 224 2.15 27.95 2.01
C SER A 224 1.99 29.46 1.89
N SER A 225 1.33 30.10 2.87
CA SER A 225 1.24 31.55 2.98
C SER A 225 2.61 32.24 2.99
N ASN A 226 3.67 31.53 3.37
CA ASN A 226 5.05 32.05 3.35
C ASN A 226 5.63 32.17 1.93
N ASP A 227 5.17 31.33 1.00
CA ASP A 227 5.75 31.16 -0.34
C ASP A 227 4.83 31.73 -1.44
N PHE A 228 3.61 32.16 -1.10
CA PHE A 228 2.57 32.53 -2.07
C PHE A 228 1.72 33.69 -1.59
N GLU A 229 1.80 34.81 -2.31
CA GLU A 229 0.95 35.98 -2.07
C GLU A 229 -0.43 35.78 -2.72
N GLY A 230 -1.41 35.36 -1.92
CA GLY A 230 -2.82 35.28 -2.33
C GLY A 230 -3.51 33.98 -1.92
N THR A 231 -4.80 33.86 -2.24
CA THR A 231 -5.63 32.68 -1.93
C THR A 231 -6.19 32.01 -3.19
N GLU A 232 -5.83 32.48 -4.38
CA GLU A 232 -6.31 31.95 -5.66
C GLU A 232 -5.15 31.44 -6.53
N LEU A 233 -5.31 30.23 -7.09
CA LEU A 233 -4.42 29.63 -8.07
C LEU A 233 -5.18 29.37 -9.37
N THR A 234 -4.62 29.74 -10.51
CA THR A 234 -5.20 29.41 -11.83
C THR A 234 -4.52 28.17 -12.40
N LEU A 235 -5.26 27.08 -12.61
CA LEU A 235 -4.81 25.83 -13.21
C LEU A 235 -5.54 25.58 -14.53
N GLY A 236 -4.84 25.63 -15.66
CA GLY A 236 -5.43 25.39 -16.99
C GLY A 236 -6.54 26.38 -17.35
N GLY A 237 -6.54 27.58 -16.75
CA GLY A 237 -7.58 28.60 -16.91
C GLY A 237 -8.69 28.57 -15.86
N GLU A 238 -8.75 27.55 -15.01
CA GLU A 238 -9.70 27.47 -13.89
C GLU A 238 -9.09 28.07 -12.62
N LYS A 239 -9.86 28.92 -11.93
CA LYS A 239 -9.45 29.49 -10.64
C LYS A 239 -9.83 28.56 -9.50
N ILE A 240 -8.87 28.30 -8.62
CA ILE A 240 -9.00 27.44 -7.45
C ILE A 240 -8.75 28.29 -6.20
N ASN A 241 -9.68 28.24 -5.26
CA ASN A 241 -9.52 28.88 -3.96
C ASN A 241 -8.75 27.95 -3.02
N LEU A 242 -7.55 28.35 -2.63
CA LEU A 242 -6.64 27.54 -1.82
C LEU A 242 -7.19 27.22 -0.42
N LEU A 243 -8.01 28.12 0.13
CA LEU A 243 -8.64 27.94 1.44
C LEU A 243 -9.70 26.83 1.46
N GLU A 244 -10.21 26.45 0.29
CA GLU A 244 -11.20 25.36 0.15
C GLU A 244 -10.55 23.98 0.04
N HIS A 245 -9.21 23.92 -0.02
CA HIS A 245 -8.43 22.69 -0.18
C HIS A 245 -7.41 22.49 0.95
N PRO A 246 -7.85 22.35 2.21
CA PRO A 246 -6.96 22.02 3.31
C PRO A 246 -6.37 20.61 3.11
N PRO A 247 -5.14 20.35 3.58
CA PRO A 247 -4.51 19.06 3.46
C PRO A 247 -5.33 17.97 4.18
N THR A 248 -5.55 16.84 3.51
CA THR A 248 -6.09 15.62 4.12
C THR A 248 -4.94 14.68 4.49
N ILE A 249 -5.20 13.72 5.38
CA ILE A 249 -4.16 12.77 5.80
C ILE A 249 -3.65 11.91 4.63
N ASP A 250 -4.52 11.55 3.68
CA ASP A 250 -4.15 10.80 2.49
C ASP A 250 -3.25 11.62 1.57
N LEU A 251 -3.54 12.92 1.40
CA LEU A 251 -2.68 13.83 0.66
C LEU A 251 -1.31 13.98 1.34
N VAL A 252 -1.27 14.12 2.67
CA VAL A 252 -0.02 14.15 3.43
C VAL A 252 0.79 12.86 3.24
N LEU A 253 0.13 11.71 3.25
CA LEU A 253 0.79 10.41 3.01
C LEU A 253 1.38 10.31 1.60
N ASP A 254 0.65 10.75 0.58
CA ASP A 254 1.14 10.74 -0.80
C ASP A 254 2.31 11.70 -0.98
N VAL A 255 2.24 12.87 -0.34
CA VAL A 255 3.31 13.87 -0.27
C VAL A 255 4.57 13.26 0.37
N PHE A 256 4.43 12.65 1.55
CA PHE A 256 5.53 12.07 2.31
C PHE A 256 6.15 10.87 1.61
N ARG A 257 5.31 10.02 0.99
CA ARG A 257 5.77 8.92 0.15
C ARG A 257 6.62 9.42 -0.99
N SER A 258 6.15 10.45 -1.68
CA SER A 258 6.86 11.06 -2.80
C SER A 258 8.20 11.58 -2.30
N TYR A 259 8.23 12.26 -1.14
CA TYR A 259 9.49 12.74 -0.54
C TYR A 259 10.54 11.64 -0.41
N VAL A 260 10.14 10.51 0.18
CA VAL A 260 11.03 9.37 0.37
C VAL A 260 11.55 8.82 -0.96
N GLN A 261 10.69 8.66 -1.96
CA GLN A 261 11.06 8.04 -3.23
C GLN A 261 12.14 8.82 -3.97
N GLU A 262 12.03 10.14 -4.08
CA GLU A 262 13.03 10.92 -4.80
C GLU A 262 14.33 11.06 -4.00
N MET A 263 14.26 11.27 -2.68
CA MET A 263 15.48 11.33 -1.87
C MET A 263 16.25 10.02 -1.97
N GLN A 264 15.56 8.89 -2.10
CA GLN A 264 16.19 7.62 -2.42
C GLN A 264 16.79 7.61 -3.83
N MET A 265 16.11 8.13 -4.85
CA MET A 265 16.67 8.27 -6.21
C MET A 265 17.94 9.14 -6.22
N LEU A 266 17.90 10.32 -5.59
CA LEU A 266 19.04 11.21 -5.41
C LEU A 266 20.19 10.55 -4.64
N SER A 267 19.87 9.68 -3.68
CA SER A 267 20.90 8.94 -2.93
C SER A 267 21.67 7.95 -3.81
N LEU A 268 21.10 7.49 -4.93
CA LEU A 268 21.82 6.62 -5.87
C LEU A 268 22.79 7.39 -6.76
N THR A 269 22.46 8.63 -7.11
CA THR A 269 23.28 9.47 -8.00
C THR A 269 24.48 10.11 -7.29
N LYS A 270 24.63 9.86 -5.98
CA LYS A 270 25.69 10.44 -5.11
C LYS A 270 25.73 11.96 -5.22
N SER A 271 24.57 12.59 -5.22
CA SER A 271 24.46 14.04 -5.21
C SER A 271 25.01 14.60 -3.89
N ASP A 272 25.97 15.52 -3.97
CA ASP A 272 26.45 16.29 -2.82
C ASP A 272 25.31 17.08 -2.14
N LEU A 273 24.20 17.29 -2.86
CA LEU A 273 23.01 18.00 -2.40
C LEU A 273 22.04 17.12 -1.61
N LEU A 274 22.23 15.80 -1.53
CA LEU A 274 21.26 14.88 -0.90
C LEU A 274 20.90 15.31 0.54
N VAL A 275 21.92 15.67 1.33
CA VAL A 275 21.73 16.04 2.75
C VAL A 275 20.95 17.35 2.87
N GLU A 276 21.29 18.33 2.04
CA GLU A 276 20.60 19.63 2.00
C GLU A 276 19.13 19.45 1.58
N GLN A 277 18.89 18.72 0.48
CA GLN A 277 17.56 18.49 -0.06
C GLN A 277 16.69 17.64 0.87
N ALA A 278 17.27 16.62 1.52
CA ALA A 278 16.56 15.85 2.54
C ALA A 278 16.24 16.72 3.78
N GLY A 279 17.10 17.68 4.14
CA GLY A 279 16.85 18.64 5.20
C GLY A 279 15.69 19.60 4.90
N GLU A 280 15.57 20.06 3.64
CA GLU A 280 14.44 20.87 3.21
C GLU A 280 13.13 20.07 3.18
N ALA A 281 13.17 18.84 2.64
CA ALA A 281 12.02 17.94 2.67
C ALA A 281 11.57 17.67 4.11
N LEU A 282 12.51 17.44 5.04
CA LEU A 282 12.21 17.23 6.45
C LEU A 282 11.51 18.45 7.07
N ARG A 283 11.97 19.66 6.74
CA ARG A 283 11.34 20.90 7.23
C ARG A 283 9.89 21.03 6.75
N ALA A 284 9.65 20.79 5.47
CA ALA A 284 8.31 20.81 4.89
C ALA A 284 7.39 19.73 5.52
N MET A 285 7.93 18.55 5.82
CA MET A 285 7.20 17.51 6.54
C MET A 285 6.82 17.95 7.95
N ILE A 286 7.73 18.61 8.68
CA ILE A 286 7.45 19.15 10.03
C ILE A 286 6.37 20.22 9.96
N GLU A 287 6.46 21.17 9.02
CA GLU A 287 5.43 22.21 8.83
C GLU A 287 4.04 21.61 8.55
N LEU A 288 3.97 20.55 7.74
CA LEU A 288 2.74 19.81 7.48
C LEU A 288 2.19 19.12 8.73
N ILE A 289 3.06 18.48 9.52
CA ILE A 289 2.68 17.79 10.76
C ILE A 289 2.16 18.80 11.78
N ASP A 290 2.85 19.91 11.97
CA ASP A 290 2.47 20.97 12.90
C ASP A 290 1.14 21.60 12.48
N HIS A 291 0.98 21.92 11.20
CA HIS A 291 -0.29 22.42 10.67
C HIS A 291 -1.46 21.44 10.90
N PHE A 292 -1.23 20.14 10.71
CA PHE A 292 -2.25 19.11 10.95
C PHE A 292 -2.61 19.01 12.44
N LYS A 293 -1.61 19.13 13.31
CA LYS A 293 -1.79 19.16 14.77
C LYS A 293 -2.58 20.38 15.22
N GLU A 294 -2.29 21.56 14.67
CA GLU A 294 -2.99 22.81 15.00
C GLU A 294 -4.43 22.84 14.49
N THR A 295 -4.65 22.40 13.24
CA THR A 295 -5.97 22.50 12.59
C THR A 295 -6.91 21.35 12.91
N LYS A 296 -6.38 20.13 13.13
CA LYS A 296 -7.16 18.92 13.38
C LYS A 296 -7.00 18.35 14.80
N GLY A 297 -6.04 18.84 15.58
CA GLY A 297 -5.74 18.27 16.90
C GLY A 297 -5.06 16.89 16.84
N ILE A 298 -4.57 16.49 15.67
CA ILE A 298 -4.00 15.16 15.42
C ILE A 298 -2.48 15.28 15.32
N ASP A 299 -1.78 14.63 16.26
CA ASP A 299 -0.32 14.52 16.20
C ASP A 299 0.08 13.32 15.32
N LEU A 300 0.58 13.61 14.11
CA LEU A 300 0.89 12.57 13.13
C LEU A 300 2.13 11.73 13.49
N LEU A 301 2.96 12.17 14.44
CA LEU A 301 4.17 11.46 14.88
C LEU A 301 4.01 10.75 16.22
N LYS A 302 2.84 10.87 16.87
CA LYS A 302 2.56 10.18 18.13
C LYS A 302 2.68 8.66 17.94
N GLU A 303 3.61 8.04 18.67
CA GLU A 303 3.78 6.58 18.67
C GLU A 303 2.64 5.90 19.43
N PHE A 304 2.04 4.88 18.81
CA PHE A 304 1.16 3.94 19.49
C PHE A 304 1.98 2.72 19.89
N LYS A 305 2.10 2.45 21.18
CA LYS A 305 2.85 1.30 21.67
C LYS A 305 2.01 0.04 21.49
N LEU A 306 2.60 -0.99 20.88
CA LEU A 306 1.99 -2.32 20.81
C LEU A 306 1.75 -2.87 22.22
N ILE A 307 0.57 -3.45 22.44
CA ILE A 307 0.11 -4.03 23.72
C ILE A 307 0.80 -5.39 23.95
N GLY A 308 2.14 -5.41 23.95
CA GLY A 308 2.91 -6.63 24.19
C GLY A 308 2.91 -7.05 25.67
N THR A 309 2.74 -6.08 26.57
CA THR A 309 2.67 -6.26 28.02
C THR A 309 1.79 -5.15 28.60
N LEU A 310 0.68 -5.50 29.27
CA LEU A 310 -0.28 -4.57 29.91
C LEU A 310 0.30 -3.79 31.12
N GLU A 311 1.61 -3.75 31.28
CA GLU A 311 2.28 -3.26 32.50
C GLU A 311 2.55 -1.76 32.51
N THR A 312 2.41 -1.05 31.37
CA THR A 312 2.65 0.40 31.29
C THR A 312 1.34 1.18 31.34
N GLU A 313 1.27 2.23 32.17
CA GLU A 313 0.11 3.12 32.32
C GLU A 313 -0.44 3.64 30.97
N GLU A 314 0.44 3.98 30.04
CA GLU A 314 0.05 4.46 28.68
C GLU A 314 -0.77 3.43 27.88
N VAL A 315 -0.49 2.13 28.06
CA VAL A 315 -1.20 1.05 27.35
C VAL A 315 -2.60 0.87 27.95
N GLN A 316 -2.72 1.05 29.27
CA GLN A 316 -4.02 1.01 29.95
C GLN A 316 -4.88 2.19 29.52
N GLU A 317 -4.33 3.41 29.42
CA GLU A 317 -5.04 4.58 28.92
C GLU A 317 -5.55 4.40 27.48
N GLU A 318 -4.75 3.80 26.58
CA GLU A 318 -5.19 3.54 25.20
C GLU A 318 -6.32 2.51 25.15
N VAL A 319 -6.21 1.42 25.91
CA VAL A 319 -7.27 0.40 26.01
C VAL A 319 -8.55 1.02 26.58
N GLU A 320 -8.45 1.78 27.67
CA GLU A 320 -9.60 2.48 28.25
C GLU A 320 -10.22 3.51 27.30
N HIS A 321 -9.41 4.20 26.49
CA HIS A 321 -9.92 5.11 25.48
C HIS A 321 -10.71 4.35 24.42
N LEU A 322 -10.18 3.24 23.91
CA LEU A 322 -10.81 2.42 22.89
C LEU A 322 -12.10 1.75 23.36
N MET A 323 -12.16 1.34 24.62
CA MET A 323 -13.37 0.78 25.22
C MET A 323 -14.51 1.80 25.33
N LYS A 324 -14.21 3.11 25.22
CA LYS A 324 -15.22 4.17 25.21
C LYS A 324 -15.68 4.53 23.79
N LEU A 325 -14.99 4.01 22.77
CA LEU A 325 -15.34 4.27 21.38
C LEU A 325 -16.40 3.28 20.91
N ASP A 326 -17.40 3.80 20.20
CA ASP A 326 -18.31 2.95 19.45
C ASP A 326 -17.60 2.29 18.24
N PHE A 327 -18.29 1.39 17.54
CA PHE A 327 -17.70 0.66 16.42
C PHE A 327 -17.24 1.58 15.28
N GLU A 328 -18.01 2.63 14.96
CA GLU A 328 -17.66 3.61 13.92
C GLU A 328 -16.38 4.38 14.29
N GLN A 329 -16.30 4.85 15.53
CA GLN A 329 -15.14 5.55 16.07
C GLN A 329 -13.90 4.66 16.13
N ARG A 330 -14.05 3.36 16.45
CA ARG A 330 -12.95 2.38 16.40
C ARG A 330 -12.38 2.22 14.99
N VAL A 331 -13.25 2.18 13.97
CA VAL A 331 -12.84 2.11 12.56
C VAL A 331 -12.04 3.34 12.16
N GLU A 332 -12.55 4.54 12.45
CA GLU A 332 -11.86 5.79 12.13
C GLU A 332 -10.53 5.94 12.89
N PHE A 333 -10.49 5.54 14.17
CA PHE A 333 -9.26 5.52 14.96
C PHE A 333 -8.20 4.60 14.37
N ASN A 334 -8.57 3.38 13.95
CA ASN A 334 -7.61 2.44 13.36
C ASN A 334 -7.11 2.94 12.00
N LYS A 335 -7.97 3.54 11.16
CA LYS A 335 -7.55 4.20 9.92
C LYS A 335 -6.52 5.30 10.19
N LEU A 336 -6.81 6.16 11.18
CA LEU A 336 -5.90 7.22 11.59
C LEU A 336 -4.55 6.65 12.06
N ARG A 337 -4.58 5.63 12.92
CA ARG A 337 -3.39 4.95 13.45
C ARG A 337 -2.51 4.38 12.33
N HIS A 338 -3.10 3.72 11.33
CA HIS A 338 -2.36 3.21 10.17
C HIS A 338 -1.69 4.32 9.39
N ASN A 339 -2.42 5.40 9.17
CA ASN A 339 -1.90 6.54 8.46
C ASN A 339 -0.76 7.19 9.25
N GLN A 340 -0.86 7.33 10.57
CA GLN A 340 0.22 7.82 11.43
C GLN A 340 1.46 6.92 11.37
N PHE A 341 1.29 5.60 11.42
CA PHE A 341 2.41 4.66 11.30
C PHE A 341 3.15 4.82 9.96
N ARG A 342 2.39 5.00 8.86
CA ARG A 342 2.97 5.24 7.53
C ARG A 342 3.67 6.61 7.45
N VAL A 343 3.02 7.66 7.95
CA VAL A 343 3.60 9.02 8.03
C VAL A 343 4.92 8.98 8.79
N LYS A 344 4.95 8.38 9.97
CA LYS A 344 6.17 8.20 10.77
C LYS A 344 7.24 7.43 10.02
N GLY A 345 6.87 6.32 9.36
CA GLY A 345 7.81 5.55 8.56
C GLY A 345 8.46 6.35 7.42
N TYR A 346 7.71 7.25 6.77
CA TYR A 346 8.27 8.17 5.78
C TYR A 346 9.15 9.25 6.42
N TYR A 347 8.68 9.84 7.53
CA TYR A 347 9.41 10.87 8.29
C TYR A 347 10.77 10.37 8.75
N ASP A 348 10.82 9.22 9.42
CA ASP A 348 12.04 8.60 9.91
C ASP A 348 13.03 8.32 8.76
N ASN A 349 12.53 8.00 7.57
CA ASN A 349 13.37 7.76 6.39
C ASN A 349 14.08 9.03 5.93
N ILE A 350 13.32 10.12 5.78
CA ILE A 350 13.86 11.42 5.37
C ILE A 350 14.80 11.96 6.44
N GLU A 351 14.46 11.80 7.72
CA GLU A 351 15.30 12.22 8.84
C GLU A 351 16.67 11.53 8.81
N LEU A 352 16.71 10.23 8.50
CA LEU A 352 17.97 9.50 8.34
C LEU A 352 18.78 10.01 7.13
N LEU A 353 18.13 10.28 6.00
CA LEU A 353 18.79 10.83 4.81
C LEU A 353 19.35 12.23 5.06
N ALA A 354 18.61 13.08 5.77
CA ALA A 354 19.05 14.40 6.23
C ALA A 354 20.23 14.33 7.21
N LYS A 355 20.40 13.20 7.92
CA LYS A 355 21.59 12.92 8.76
C LYS A 355 22.75 12.31 7.97
N GLY A 356 22.61 12.13 6.66
CA GLY A 356 23.64 11.53 5.79
C GLY A 356 23.72 9.99 5.85
N LEU A 357 22.74 9.33 6.46
CA LEU A 357 22.66 7.87 6.56
C LEU A 357 21.91 7.30 5.35
N GLY A 358 22.61 7.27 4.20
CA GLY A 358 22.06 6.84 2.91
C GLY A 358 21.69 5.35 2.83
N VAL A 359 20.85 5.01 1.84
CA VAL A 359 20.40 3.62 1.54
C VAL A 359 21.57 2.65 1.31
N GLN A 360 22.71 3.16 0.85
CA GLN A 360 23.92 2.40 0.56
C GLN A 360 24.58 1.77 1.79
N GLN A 361 24.24 2.23 3.00
CA GLN A 361 24.74 1.67 4.26
C GLN A 361 23.88 0.53 4.80
N LEU A 362 22.77 0.22 4.13
CA LEU A 362 21.82 -0.81 4.53
C LEU A 362 22.07 -2.11 3.78
N SER A 363 21.61 -3.22 4.35
CA SER A 363 21.52 -4.46 3.59
C SER A 363 20.59 -4.29 2.38
N GLU A 364 20.79 -5.05 1.29
CA GLU A 364 19.89 -5.02 0.11
C GLU A 364 18.43 -5.27 0.50
N TRP A 365 18.19 -6.10 1.52
CA TRP A 365 16.86 -6.38 2.05
C TRP A 365 16.26 -5.16 2.77
N GLU A 366 17.03 -4.47 3.62
CA GLU A 366 16.58 -3.23 4.27
C GLU A 366 16.40 -2.10 3.27
N ALA A 367 17.25 -2.02 2.24
CA ALA A 367 17.11 -1.08 1.13
C ALA A 367 15.84 -1.37 0.33
N ALA A 368 15.58 -2.63 -0.03
CA ALA A 368 14.35 -3.04 -0.71
C ALA A 368 13.11 -2.77 0.12
N LYS A 369 13.15 -3.05 1.44
CA LYS A 369 12.08 -2.69 2.37
C LYS A 369 11.90 -1.19 2.47
N ARG A 370 13.01 -0.41 2.48
CA ARG A 370 13.01 1.06 2.51
C ARG A 370 12.47 1.70 1.23
N ILE A 371 12.74 1.12 0.08
CA ILE A 371 12.23 1.60 -1.21
C ILE A 371 10.79 1.14 -1.43
N GLY A 372 10.46 -0.06 -0.92
CA GLY A 372 9.12 -0.55 -0.69
C GLY A 372 8.36 0.20 0.42
N ILE A 373 8.95 1.24 1.05
CA ILE A 373 8.21 2.07 2.03
C ILE A 373 7.02 2.76 1.34
N GLY A 374 7.15 3.12 0.05
CA GLY A 374 6.01 3.60 -0.74
C GLY A 374 4.92 2.56 -1.00
N THR A 375 5.19 1.29 -0.66
CA THR A 375 4.28 0.16 -0.69
C THR A 375 4.06 -0.47 0.69
N ILE A 376 4.27 0.25 1.83
CA ILE A 376 3.94 -0.24 3.19
C ILE A 376 2.44 -0.50 3.27
N THR A 377 2.08 -1.65 2.76
CA THR A 377 1.10 -2.53 3.31
C THR A 377 1.91 -3.26 4.39
N GLY A 378 1.67 -2.94 5.67
CA GLY A 378 2.40 -3.60 6.76
C GLY A 378 2.30 -5.12 6.62
N ASN A 379 3.19 -5.88 7.26
CA ASN A 379 3.13 -7.35 7.24
C ASN A 379 1.69 -7.87 7.47
N TYR A 380 0.91 -7.23 8.35
CA TYR A 380 -0.50 -7.53 8.61
C TYR A 380 -1.45 -7.18 7.45
N HIS A 381 -1.20 -6.10 6.70
CA HIS A 381 -2.00 -5.75 5.53
C HIS A 381 -1.73 -6.70 4.37
N GLN A 382 -0.48 -7.13 4.16
CA GLN A 382 -0.16 -8.16 3.17
C GLN A 382 -0.77 -9.51 3.54
N ARG A 383 -0.75 -9.84 4.82
CA ARG A 383 -1.40 -11.00 5.43
C ARG A 383 -2.93 -11.00 5.25
N ALA A 384 -3.59 -9.88 5.52
CA ALA A 384 -5.01 -9.67 5.24
C ALA A 384 -5.33 -9.67 3.73
N LEU A 385 -4.45 -9.15 2.87
CA LEU A 385 -4.57 -9.28 1.41
C LEU A 385 -4.43 -10.73 0.92
N ASN A 386 -3.74 -11.58 1.67
CA ASN A 386 -3.62 -13.00 1.41
C ASN A 386 -4.81 -13.83 1.91
N LEU A 387 -5.78 -13.22 2.62
CA LEU A 387 -7.00 -13.92 3.03
C LEU A 387 -7.80 -14.41 1.81
N HIS A 388 -7.77 -15.72 1.58
CA HIS A 388 -8.64 -16.47 0.66
C HIS A 388 -8.66 -16.00 -0.81
N GLY A 389 -7.69 -15.19 -1.24
CA GLY A 389 -7.71 -14.58 -2.58
C GLY A 389 -8.91 -13.64 -2.80
N LEU A 390 -9.48 -13.11 -1.73
CA LEU A 390 -10.60 -12.16 -1.80
C LEU A 390 -10.07 -10.79 -2.23
N THR A 391 -10.51 -10.31 -3.40
CA THR A 391 -10.19 -8.95 -3.85
C THR A 391 -10.95 -7.92 -3.03
N VAL A 392 -10.48 -6.66 -3.01
CA VAL A 392 -11.16 -5.55 -2.32
C VAL A 392 -12.59 -5.38 -2.82
N ASP A 393 -12.83 -5.54 -4.12
CA ASP A 393 -14.19 -5.45 -4.68
C ASP A 393 -15.09 -6.61 -4.27
N ALA A 394 -14.56 -7.83 -4.26
CA ALA A 394 -15.28 -8.99 -3.77
C ALA A 394 -15.60 -8.85 -2.26
N PHE A 395 -14.67 -8.28 -1.49
CA PHE A 395 -14.91 -7.91 -0.10
C PHE A 395 -16.03 -6.88 0.02
N LYS A 396 -16.04 -5.80 -0.77
CA LYS A 396 -17.11 -4.79 -0.73
C LYS A 396 -18.49 -5.37 -1.04
N ILE A 397 -18.58 -6.31 -1.98
CA ILE A 397 -19.82 -7.05 -2.26
C ILE A 397 -20.24 -7.84 -1.02
N LEU A 398 -19.34 -8.67 -0.49
CA LEU A 398 -19.61 -9.50 0.69
C LEU A 398 -19.99 -8.67 1.93
N ARG A 399 -19.34 -7.51 2.12
CA ARG A 399 -19.64 -6.50 3.14
C ARG A 399 -21.07 -5.99 3.03
N ASN A 400 -21.49 -5.63 1.83
CA ASN A 400 -22.83 -5.11 1.60
C ASN A 400 -23.90 -6.20 1.80
N GLU A 401 -23.62 -7.45 1.39
CA GLU A 401 -24.50 -8.61 1.65
C GLU A 401 -24.66 -8.89 3.15
N PHE A 402 -23.58 -8.74 3.94
CA PHE A 402 -23.65 -8.87 5.39
C PHE A 402 -24.48 -7.75 6.02
N LEU A 403 -24.30 -6.50 5.58
CA LEU A 403 -25.10 -5.37 6.06
C LEU A 403 -26.58 -5.55 5.76
N GLU A 404 -26.93 -6.05 4.57
CA GLU A 404 -28.30 -6.41 4.22
C GLU A 404 -28.83 -7.53 5.14
N THR A 405 -28.03 -8.56 5.38
CA THR A 405 -28.39 -9.65 6.32
C THR A 405 -28.60 -9.12 7.74
N TYR A 406 -27.73 -8.22 8.20
CA TYR A 406 -27.80 -7.53 9.50
C TYR A 406 -29.09 -6.72 9.64
N GLN A 407 -29.42 -5.90 8.65
CA GLN A 407 -30.65 -5.11 8.64
C GLN A 407 -31.92 -5.96 8.62
N ASN A 408 -31.86 -7.14 8.01
CA ASN A 408 -32.99 -8.08 7.91
C ASN A 408 -33.07 -9.10 9.07
N SER A 409 -32.06 -9.14 9.95
CA SER A 409 -31.96 -10.11 11.05
C SER A 409 -31.95 -9.36 12.39
N PRO A 410 -33.11 -8.87 12.87
CA PRO A 410 -33.16 -8.08 14.09
C PRO A 410 -32.67 -8.92 15.28
N LEU A 411 -31.65 -8.40 15.96
CA LEU A 411 -31.10 -9.01 17.16
C LEU A 411 -31.98 -8.71 18.37
N SER A 412 -32.17 -9.71 19.22
CA SER A 412 -32.89 -9.57 20.48
C SER A 412 -32.03 -8.80 21.49
N ASN A 413 -32.63 -7.91 22.27
CA ASN A 413 -31.95 -7.27 23.42
C ASN A 413 -31.74 -8.22 24.61
N THR A 414 -32.09 -9.50 24.48
CA THR A 414 -31.80 -10.50 25.51
C THR A 414 -30.28 -10.71 25.60
N PRO A 415 -29.68 -10.61 26.81
CA PRO A 415 -28.26 -10.81 26.99
C PRO A 415 -27.78 -12.14 26.43
N SER A 416 -26.57 -12.13 25.87
CA SER A 416 -25.86 -13.32 25.40
C SER A 416 -25.50 -14.24 26.57
N GLU A 417 -25.42 -15.55 26.34
CA GLU A 417 -24.78 -16.48 27.30
C GLU A 417 -23.26 -16.56 27.13
N GLN A 418 -22.72 -15.93 26.09
CA GLN A 418 -21.29 -15.78 25.92
C GLN A 418 -20.74 -14.81 26.97
N GLU A 419 -19.75 -15.27 27.74
CA GLU A 419 -18.98 -14.42 28.66
C GLU A 419 -18.27 -13.30 27.88
N GLU A 420 -18.12 -12.12 28.50
CA GLU A 420 -17.43 -10.96 27.92
C GLU A 420 -15.92 -11.17 27.82
N SER A 421 -15.27 -10.52 26.84
CA SER A 421 -13.81 -10.46 26.77
C SER A 421 -13.22 -9.87 28.06
N VAL A 422 -12.15 -10.47 28.58
CA VAL A 422 -11.44 -9.93 29.75
C VAL A 422 -10.77 -8.58 29.51
N ILE A 423 -10.60 -8.18 28.24
CA ILE A 423 -9.98 -6.90 27.87
C ILE A 423 -11.04 -5.87 27.49
N THR A 424 -11.88 -6.17 26.50
CA THR A 424 -12.85 -5.18 25.99
C THR A 424 -14.15 -5.13 26.77
N LEU A 425 -14.41 -6.11 27.64
CA LEU A 425 -15.67 -6.23 28.40
C LEU A 425 -16.92 -6.27 27.51
N GLU A 426 -16.76 -6.74 26.28
CA GLU A 426 -17.84 -6.96 25.31
C GLU A 426 -17.90 -8.44 24.96
N ASN A 427 -19.10 -8.98 24.77
CA ASN A 427 -19.32 -10.25 24.08
C ASN A 427 -19.64 -9.98 22.58
N GLN A 428 -19.75 -11.03 21.75
CA GLN A 428 -19.98 -10.86 20.32
C GLN A 428 -21.31 -10.15 19.99
N LYS A 429 -22.32 -10.35 20.83
CA LYS A 429 -23.64 -9.74 20.65
C LYS A 429 -23.60 -8.25 20.96
N ASP A 430 -22.85 -7.84 21.99
CA ASP A 430 -22.65 -6.43 22.32
C ASP A 430 -22.01 -5.68 21.15
N VAL A 431 -20.99 -6.28 20.53
CA VAL A 431 -20.33 -5.74 19.33
C VAL A 431 -21.32 -5.54 18.17
N LEU A 432 -22.22 -6.50 17.96
CA LEU A 432 -23.23 -6.42 16.90
C LEU A 432 -24.39 -5.48 17.23
N LEU A 433 -24.64 -5.20 18.52
CA LEU A 433 -25.66 -4.26 18.98
C LEU A 433 -25.11 -2.83 19.14
N ASP A 434 -23.82 -2.61 18.86
CA ASP A 434 -23.18 -1.30 18.92
C ASP A 434 -23.91 -0.29 17.99
N PRO A 435 -24.31 0.90 18.50
CA PRO A 435 -25.06 1.87 17.70
C PRO A 435 -24.35 2.37 16.43
N GLY A 436 -23.01 2.30 16.40
CA GLY A 436 -22.18 2.69 15.25
C GLY A 436 -21.83 1.51 14.33
N PHE A 437 -22.36 0.32 14.58
CA PHE A 437 -21.98 -0.90 13.87
C PHE A 437 -22.18 -0.81 12.35
N ASP A 438 -23.35 -0.37 11.91
CA ASP A 438 -23.73 -0.31 10.50
C ASP A 438 -22.87 0.69 9.71
N LYS A 439 -22.66 1.88 10.28
CA LYS A 439 -21.83 2.93 9.70
C LYS A 439 -20.36 2.55 9.70
N GLY A 440 -19.84 2.06 10.82
CA GLY A 440 -18.44 1.66 10.90
C GLY A 440 -18.11 0.50 9.95
N LEU A 441 -18.99 -0.50 9.86
CA LEU A 441 -18.81 -1.58 8.88
C LEU A 441 -18.90 -1.06 7.44
N SER A 442 -19.80 -0.13 7.14
CA SER A 442 -19.89 0.52 5.82
C SER A 442 -18.63 1.32 5.46
N SER A 443 -17.95 1.87 6.47
CA SER A 443 -16.68 2.59 6.33
C SER A 443 -15.47 1.67 6.19
N CYS A 444 -15.59 0.35 6.38
CA CYS A 444 -14.47 -0.56 6.14
C CYS A 444 -14.21 -0.70 4.63
N ASP A 445 -13.09 -0.19 4.13
CA ASP A 445 -12.76 -0.14 2.70
C ASP A 445 -12.10 -1.42 2.21
N SER A 446 -11.51 -2.19 3.12
CA SER A 446 -10.80 -3.43 2.86
C SER A 446 -11.05 -4.49 3.94
N GLN A 447 -10.76 -5.75 3.62
CA GLN A 447 -10.79 -6.84 4.59
C GLN A 447 -9.82 -6.63 5.77
N PHE A 448 -8.78 -5.82 5.57
CA PHE A 448 -7.85 -5.46 6.63
C PHE A 448 -8.51 -4.54 7.66
N ASP A 449 -9.23 -3.51 7.19
CA ASP A 449 -9.97 -2.61 8.08
C ASP A 449 -10.99 -3.39 8.90
N LEU A 450 -11.69 -4.33 8.27
CA LEU A 450 -12.62 -5.21 8.95
C LEU A 450 -11.94 -6.02 10.07
N VAL A 451 -10.82 -6.68 9.77
CA VAL A 451 -10.09 -7.52 10.73
C VAL A 451 -9.56 -6.73 11.92
N GLU A 452 -9.13 -5.49 11.68
CA GLU A 452 -8.62 -4.60 12.72
C GLU A 452 -9.72 -4.00 13.60
N THR A 453 -10.98 -4.01 13.15
CA THR A 453 -12.06 -3.24 13.79
C THR A 453 -13.19 -4.11 14.29
N PHE A 454 -13.41 -5.27 13.66
CA PHE A 454 -14.43 -6.24 14.05
C PHE A 454 -13.85 -7.32 14.95
N PRO A 455 -13.99 -7.20 16.29
CA PRO A 455 -13.53 -8.23 17.20
C PRO A 455 -14.39 -9.50 17.06
N VAL A 456 -13.72 -10.63 16.92
CA VAL A 456 -14.28 -11.95 17.20
C VAL A 456 -14.04 -12.24 18.67
N VAL A 457 -15.11 -12.40 19.44
CA VAL A 457 -15.04 -12.70 20.87
C VAL A 457 -15.26 -14.19 21.11
N GLY A 458 -14.47 -14.80 21.97
CA GLY A 458 -14.60 -16.23 22.26
C GLY A 458 -13.55 -16.78 23.22
N LEU A 459 -13.53 -18.11 23.34
CA LEU A 459 -12.62 -18.80 24.24
C LEU A 459 -11.16 -18.52 23.86
N ALA A 460 -10.38 -18.16 24.87
CA ALA A 460 -8.95 -17.92 24.78
C ALA A 460 -8.17 -19.25 24.72
N LEU A 461 -7.46 -19.45 23.61
CA LEU A 461 -6.72 -20.68 23.32
C LEU A 461 -5.24 -20.42 23.05
N GLN A 462 -4.42 -21.40 23.45
CA GLN A 462 -3.08 -21.58 22.90
C GLN A 462 -3.14 -22.67 21.83
N VAL A 463 -2.85 -22.32 20.59
CA VAL A 463 -2.77 -23.26 19.47
C VAL A 463 -1.37 -23.32 18.88
N LYS A 464 -0.99 -24.49 18.39
CA LYS A 464 0.19 -24.70 17.55
C LYS A 464 -0.26 -24.81 16.10
N ARG A 465 0.35 -24.01 15.23
CA ARG A 465 0.10 -23.97 13.78
C ARG A 465 1.29 -24.59 13.05
N PRO A 466 1.23 -25.85 12.62
CA PRO A 466 2.32 -26.46 11.85
C PRO A 466 2.32 -25.95 10.39
N PRO A 467 3.45 -26.14 9.66
CA PRO A 467 3.49 -25.90 8.22
C PRO A 467 2.44 -26.73 7.46
N GLY A 468 1.83 -26.18 6.41
CA GLY A 468 0.80 -26.85 5.59
C GLY A 468 -0.64 -26.54 6.01
N LEU A 469 -0.84 -25.62 6.95
CA LEU A 469 -2.17 -25.20 7.43
C LEU A 469 -3.05 -24.56 6.34
N ASP A 470 -2.39 -23.93 5.37
CA ASP A 470 -2.98 -23.36 4.16
C ASP A 470 -3.64 -24.43 3.27
N VAL A 471 -3.17 -25.68 3.35
CA VAL A 471 -3.71 -26.83 2.61
C VAL A 471 -4.65 -27.66 3.49
N ASP A 472 -4.29 -27.88 4.75
CA ASP A 472 -5.06 -28.69 5.69
C ASP A 472 -5.26 -27.97 7.05
N PRO A 473 -6.43 -27.34 7.25
CA PRO A 473 -6.72 -26.62 8.49
C PRO A 473 -6.87 -27.54 9.71
N TRP A 474 -7.01 -28.86 9.52
CA TRP A 474 -7.13 -29.82 10.62
C TRP A 474 -5.80 -30.09 11.34
N LEU A 475 -4.70 -29.56 10.82
CA LEU A 475 -3.39 -29.67 11.45
C LEU A 475 -3.22 -28.78 12.69
N ILE A 476 -4.20 -27.92 13.01
CA ILE A 476 -4.16 -27.07 14.21
C ILE A 476 -4.28 -27.93 15.47
N ASP A 477 -3.37 -27.70 16.40
CA ASP A 477 -3.29 -28.43 17.65
C ASP A 477 -3.50 -27.49 18.84
N VAL A 478 -4.61 -27.69 19.57
CA VAL A 478 -4.96 -26.91 20.77
C VAL A 478 -4.11 -27.39 21.94
N ARG A 479 -3.15 -26.56 22.35
CA ARG A 479 -2.18 -26.85 23.43
C ARG A 479 -2.75 -26.59 24.81
N SER A 480 -3.52 -25.52 24.97
CA SER A 480 -4.17 -25.19 26.23
C SER A 480 -5.39 -24.29 26.01
N ILE A 481 -6.30 -24.33 26.98
CA ILE A 481 -7.46 -23.43 27.09
C ILE A 481 -7.24 -22.61 28.36
N ALA A 482 -7.37 -21.29 28.26
CA ALA A 482 -7.22 -20.40 29.41
C ALA A 482 -8.31 -20.70 30.46
N LYS A 483 -7.93 -20.74 31.74
CA LYS A 483 -8.84 -21.05 32.86
C LYS A 483 -9.27 -19.81 33.61
N HIS A 484 -8.35 -18.84 33.73
CA HIS A 484 -8.61 -17.57 34.42
C HIS A 484 -9.08 -16.53 33.41
N ASN A 485 -8.35 -16.36 32.31
CA ASN A 485 -8.67 -15.41 31.26
C ASN A 485 -9.47 -16.09 30.14
N LYS A 486 -10.64 -16.64 30.47
CA LYS A 486 -11.36 -17.62 29.62
C LYS A 486 -11.81 -17.08 28.27
N GLN A 487 -12.26 -15.84 28.22
CA GLN A 487 -12.74 -15.20 26.99
C GLN A 487 -11.81 -14.07 26.61
N MET A 488 -11.58 -13.92 25.32
CA MET A 488 -10.84 -12.81 24.76
C MET A 488 -11.36 -12.49 23.37
N ASP A 489 -11.08 -11.27 22.93
CA ASP A 489 -11.37 -10.79 21.60
C ASP A 489 -10.13 -10.85 20.68
N SER A 490 -10.38 -11.05 19.40
CA SER A 490 -9.33 -11.10 18.38
C SER A 490 -8.57 -9.78 18.22
N PHE A 491 -9.19 -8.66 18.56
CA PHE A 491 -8.60 -7.34 18.43
C PHE A 491 -7.43 -7.15 19.42
N SER A 492 -7.64 -7.52 20.67
CA SER A 492 -6.61 -7.52 21.71
C SER A 492 -5.45 -8.46 21.36
N LEU A 493 -5.75 -9.64 20.80
CA LEU A 493 -4.71 -10.53 20.27
C LEU A 493 -3.91 -9.89 19.13
N LEU A 494 -4.57 -9.27 18.16
CA LEU A 494 -3.90 -8.61 17.02
C LEU A 494 -2.90 -7.56 17.52
N LYS A 495 -3.28 -6.77 18.53
CA LYS A 495 -2.40 -5.77 19.15
C LYS A 495 -1.21 -6.33 19.92
N SER A 496 -1.26 -7.59 20.33
CA SER A 496 -0.15 -8.30 20.98
C SER A 496 0.63 -9.18 20.00
N ASP A 497 0.60 -8.89 18.68
CA ASP A 497 1.13 -9.77 17.63
C ASP A 497 0.69 -11.22 17.84
N PHE A 498 -0.61 -11.41 18.05
CA PHE A 498 -1.27 -12.70 18.31
C PHE A 498 -0.59 -13.54 19.39
N ARG A 499 0.07 -12.92 20.37
CA ARG A 499 0.67 -13.64 21.48
C ARG A 499 0.54 -12.79 22.73
N MET A 500 -0.55 -13.02 23.45
CA MET A 500 -0.77 -12.40 24.74
C MET A 500 -0.26 -13.32 25.85
N VAL A 501 0.36 -12.72 26.87
CA VAL A 501 0.79 -13.41 28.09
C VAL A 501 0.12 -12.71 29.26
N LEU A 502 -0.86 -13.36 29.88
CA LEU A 502 -1.65 -12.81 30.98
C LEU A 502 -1.28 -13.48 32.29
N SER A 503 -1.15 -12.69 33.37
CA SER A 503 -0.94 -13.21 34.72
C SER A 503 -2.23 -13.81 35.27
N THR A 504 -2.10 -14.90 36.04
CA THR A 504 -3.22 -15.53 36.77
C THR A 504 -3.25 -15.12 38.25
N GLY A 505 -2.34 -14.24 38.68
CA GLY A 505 -2.23 -13.75 40.07
C GLY A 505 -1.37 -14.62 41.01
N SER A 506 -1.11 -15.88 40.67
CA SER A 506 -0.27 -16.82 41.46
C SER A 506 1.22 -16.82 41.06
N GLY A 507 1.63 -15.89 40.19
CA GLY A 507 2.93 -15.92 39.52
C GLY A 507 2.96 -16.83 38.28
N GLU A 508 1.87 -17.52 37.97
CA GLU A 508 1.70 -18.27 36.72
C GLU A 508 1.11 -17.39 35.62
N THR A 509 1.42 -17.72 34.36
CA THR A 509 0.93 -16.99 33.17
C THR A 509 0.20 -17.91 32.21
N GLU A 510 -0.82 -17.36 31.55
CA GLU A 510 -1.53 -17.98 30.44
C GLU A 510 -1.03 -17.36 29.13
N VAL A 511 -0.59 -18.20 28.19
CA VAL A 511 -0.17 -17.77 26.85
C VAL A 511 -1.32 -18.01 25.89
N ILE A 512 -1.80 -16.96 25.25
CA ILE A 512 -2.97 -17.03 24.36
C ILE A 512 -2.58 -16.49 22.99
N ASN A 513 -3.00 -17.21 21.93
CA ASN A 513 -2.67 -16.86 20.55
C ASN A 513 -3.78 -17.19 19.53
N ALA A 514 -4.98 -17.54 20.01
CA ALA A 514 -6.16 -17.75 19.19
C ALA A 514 -7.43 -17.53 20.04
N VAL A 515 -8.53 -17.21 19.35
CA VAL A 515 -9.87 -17.09 19.93
C VAL A 515 -10.80 -18.06 19.19
N LEU A 516 -11.63 -18.78 19.95
CA LEU A 516 -12.69 -19.65 19.42
C LEU A 516 -14.06 -19.18 19.90
N PRO A 517 -14.86 -18.52 19.04
CA PRO A 517 -16.21 -18.11 19.41
C PRO A 517 -17.09 -19.34 19.57
N LEU A 518 -17.72 -19.45 20.73
CA LEU A 518 -18.71 -20.47 21.03
C LEU A 518 -20.01 -19.77 21.43
N PHE A 519 -21.10 -20.24 20.86
CA PHE A 519 -22.44 -19.68 21.04
C PHE A 519 -23.40 -20.76 21.52
N THR A 520 -24.40 -20.34 22.27
CA THR A 520 -25.45 -21.22 22.79
C THR A 520 -26.70 -21.16 21.91
N LEU A 521 -27.70 -21.99 22.20
CA LEU A 521 -28.99 -21.90 21.51
C LEU A 521 -29.74 -20.59 21.81
N LYS A 522 -29.41 -19.89 22.91
CA LYS A 522 -30.02 -18.59 23.25
C LYS A 522 -29.50 -17.46 22.36
N ASP A 523 -28.34 -17.66 21.75
CA ASP A 523 -27.69 -16.75 20.82
C ASP A 523 -28.13 -17.01 19.36
N GLY A 524 -29.19 -17.81 19.17
CA GLY A 524 -29.66 -18.25 17.86
C GLY A 524 -30.16 -17.11 16.95
N ASP A 525 -30.48 -15.95 17.51
CA ASP A 525 -30.81 -14.74 16.74
C ASP A 525 -29.61 -14.21 15.93
N MET A 526 -28.38 -14.46 16.38
CA MET A 526 -27.15 -14.10 15.65
C MET A 526 -26.82 -15.07 14.50
N GLN A 527 -27.47 -16.23 14.42
CA GLN A 527 -27.13 -17.29 13.46
C GLN A 527 -26.99 -16.80 12.00
N PRO A 528 -27.90 -15.96 11.45
CA PRO A 528 -27.75 -15.47 10.08
C PRO A 528 -26.43 -14.74 9.85
N LEU A 529 -25.97 -13.97 10.83
CA LEU A 529 -24.73 -13.19 10.78
C LEU A 529 -23.50 -14.08 10.98
N LEU A 530 -23.55 -14.99 11.94
CA LEU A 530 -22.46 -15.92 12.25
C LEU A 530 -22.19 -16.91 11.10
N SER A 531 -23.22 -17.24 10.32
CA SER A 531 -23.09 -18.11 9.15
C SER A 531 -22.61 -17.40 7.88
N HIS A 532 -22.55 -16.06 7.90
CA HIS A 532 -22.20 -15.26 6.73
C HIS A 532 -20.70 -15.36 6.38
N GLY A 533 -20.37 -15.13 5.11
CA GLY A 533 -18.99 -15.21 4.61
C GLY A 533 -18.01 -14.25 5.30
N ILE A 534 -18.48 -13.11 5.82
CA ILE A 534 -17.65 -12.16 6.59
C ILE A 534 -17.18 -12.77 7.90
N PHE A 535 -18.10 -13.38 8.65
CA PHE A 535 -17.74 -13.98 9.93
C PHE A 535 -16.78 -15.16 9.70
N ASN A 536 -16.99 -15.93 8.63
CA ASN A 536 -16.06 -16.98 8.20
C ASN A 536 -14.66 -16.44 7.82
N LEU A 537 -14.61 -15.29 7.15
CA LEU A 537 -13.36 -14.59 6.80
C LEU A 537 -12.57 -14.20 8.06
N LEU A 538 -13.23 -13.56 9.01
CA LEU A 538 -12.66 -13.18 10.31
C LEU A 538 -12.16 -14.39 11.08
N MET A 539 -12.97 -15.45 11.15
CA MET A 539 -12.60 -16.71 11.78
C MET A 539 -11.36 -17.34 11.17
N THR A 540 -11.28 -17.36 9.84
CA THR A 540 -10.09 -17.87 9.14
C THR A 540 -8.86 -17.05 9.54
N PHE A 541 -8.96 -15.73 9.55
CA PHE A 541 -7.85 -14.86 9.90
C PHE A 541 -7.34 -15.11 11.32
N VAL A 542 -8.23 -15.14 12.31
CA VAL A 542 -7.91 -15.39 13.73
C VAL A 542 -7.22 -16.75 13.93
N VAL A 543 -7.72 -17.77 13.23
CA VAL A 543 -7.27 -19.15 13.41
C VAL A 543 -5.97 -19.42 12.64
N GLN A 544 -5.87 -19.01 11.37
CA GLN A 544 -4.71 -19.28 10.52
C GLN A 544 -3.56 -18.28 10.71
N ARG A 545 -3.85 -17.09 11.27
CA ARG A 545 -2.87 -15.99 11.41
C ARG A 545 -2.34 -15.53 10.03
N ASN A 546 -3.22 -15.65 9.02
CA ASN A 546 -2.92 -15.37 7.63
C ASN A 546 -2.60 -13.92 7.39
#